data_AF-A0A8S0URR8-F1
#
_entry.id   AF-A0A8S0URR8-F1
#
_cell.length_a   1.000
_cell.length_b   1.000
_cell.length_c   1.000
_cell.angle_alpha   90.00
_cell.angle_beta   90.00
_cell.angle_gamma   90.00
#
_symmetry.space_group_name_H-M   'P 1'
#
loop_
_entity.id
_entity.type
_entity.pdbx_description
1 polymer ?
#
loop_
_entity_poly.entity_id
_entity_poly.type
_entity_poly.pdbx_seq_one_letter_code
_entity_poly.pdbx_strand_id
1 'polypeptide(L)' 'MSLLILTGVQIVDICLATRTHNGGLISSEDLCKLLGQRRKGGREAVSEDDCLRAISKLKVLGNGFEVIAV' A
#
# COMPACT_ATOMS: atom_id res chain seq x y z
N MET A 1 2.34 -17.41 1.75
CA MET A 1 3.47 -16.68 1.13
C MET A 1 3.06 -15.89 -0.12
N SER A 2 2.18 -16.41 -0.98
CA SER A 2 1.86 -15.80 -2.30
C SER A 2 0.96 -14.55 -2.31
N LEU A 3 0.41 -14.11 -1.17
CA LEU A 3 -0.49 -12.95 -1.12
C LEU A 3 0.23 -11.60 -0.92
N LEU A 4 1.40 -11.61 -0.28
CA LEU A 4 2.11 -10.39 0.19
C LEU A 4 2.92 -9.68 -0.90
N ILE A 5 3.26 -10.39 -1.98
CA ILE A 5 4.03 -9.83 -3.11
C ILE A 5 3.15 -8.99 -4.05
N LEU A 6 1.85 -9.31 -4.17
CA LEU A 6 0.92 -8.54 -5.00
C LEU A 6 0.52 -7.21 -4.32
N THR A 7 0.40 -7.20 -2.99
CA THR A 7 0.01 -5.99 -2.26
C THR A 7 1.10 -4.91 -2.31
N GLY A 8 2.38 -5.28 -2.23
CA GLY A 8 3.48 -4.31 -2.35
C GLY A 8 3.48 -3.55 -3.68
N VAL A 9 3.29 -4.25 -4.80
CA VAL A 9 3.24 -3.61 -6.13
C VAL A 9 2.02 -2.69 -6.26
N GLN A 10 0.87 -3.11 -5.75
CA GLN A 10 -0.33 -2.26 -5.77
C GLN A 10 -0.18 -1.01 -4.89
N ILE A 11 0.48 -1.13 -3.74
CA ILE A 11 0.81 0.02 -2.87
C ILE A 11 1.71 1.01 -3.62
N VAL A 12 2.77 0.51 -4.26
CA VAL A 12 3.70 1.35 -5.05
C VAL A 12 2.94 2.09 -6.17
N ASP A 13 2.08 1.39 -6.91
CA ASP A 13 1.28 1.97 -7.99
C ASP A 13 0.33 3.06 -7.48
N ILE A 14 -0.37 2.82 -6.37
CA ILE A 14 -1.27 3.81 -5.74
C ILE A 14 -0.48 5.03 -5.25
N CYS A 15 0.64 4.81 -4.56
CA CYS A 15 1.48 5.90 -4.06
C CYS A 15 2.05 6.75 -5.21
N LEU A 16 2.51 6.13 -6.30
CA LEU A 16 2.97 6.85 -7.50
C LEU A 16 1.83 7.63 -8.18
N ALA A 17 0.67 7.01 -8.34
CA ALA A 17 -0.49 7.62 -8.98
C ALA A 17 -1.06 8.81 -8.18
N THR A 18 -1.01 8.74 -6.85
CA THR A 18 -1.54 9.79 -5.99
C THR A 18 -0.52 10.89 -5.68
N ARG A 19 0.78 10.64 -5.88
CA ARG A 19 1.89 11.55 -5.55
C ARG A 19 1.72 12.97 -6.08
N THR A 20 1.20 13.14 -7.29
CA THR A 20 0.98 14.45 -7.91
C THR A 20 -0.15 15.24 -7.24
N HIS A 21 -1.07 14.55 -6.56
CA HIS A 21 -2.24 15.14 -5.92
C HIS A 21 -2.04 15.40 -4.43
N ASN A 22 -1.32 14.52 -3.73
CA ASN A 22 -1.15 14.57 -2.27
C ASN A 22 0.30 14.83 -1.82
N GLY A 23 1.22 15.07 -2.76
CA GLY A 23 2.63 15.31 -2.46
C GLY A 23 3.41 14.07 -2.02
N GLY A 24 2.81 12.87 -2.11
CA GLY A 24 3.42 11.62 -1.68
C GLY A 24 3.04 11.17 -0.27
N LEU A 25 2.03 11.80 0.35
CA LEU A 25 1.47 11.39 1.64
C LEU A 25 0.05 10.86 1.45
N ILE A 26 -0.23 9.68 1.99
CA ILE A 26 -1.55 9.07 1.98
C ILE A 26 -1.82 8.42 3.33
N SER A 27 -3.05 8.51 3.83
CA SER A 27 -3.45 7.82 5.06
C SER A 27 -3.50 6.31 4.85
N SER A 28 -3.25 5.53 5.91
CA SER A 28 -3.35 4.07 5.86
C SER A 28 -4.76 3.60 5.50
N GLU A 29 -5.79 4.28 6.03
CA GLU A 29 -7.19 4.01 5.67
C GLU A 29 -7.47 4.19 4.18
N ASP A 30 -7.04 5.30 3.58
CA ASP A 30 -7.32 5.58 2.17
C ASP A 30 -6.55 4.63 1.25
N LEU A 31 -5.31 4.29 1.64
CA LEU A 31 -4.53 3.26 0.96
C LEU A 31 -5.26 1.91 0.98
N CYS A 32 -5.78 1.48 2.14
CA CYS A 32 -6.59 0.27 2.27
C CYS A 32 -7.86 0.31 1.41
N LYS A 33 -8.58 1.44 1.38
CA LYS A 33 -9.78 1.62 0.54
C LYS A 33 -9.43 1.48 -0.95
N LEU A 34 -8.38 2.14 -1.41
CA LEU A 34 -7.94 2.07 -2.82
C LEU A 34 -7.46 0.67 -3.22
N LEU A 35 -6.75 -0.02 -2.33
CA LEU A 35 -6.36 -1.42 -2.52
C LEU A 35 -7.58 -2.34 -2.64
N GLY A 36 -8.59 -2.13 -1.79
CA GLY A 36 -9.86 -2.85 -1.85
C GLY A 36 -10.59 -2.65 -3.18
N GLN A 37 -10.64 -1.42 -3.68
CA GLN A 37 -11.25 -1.10 -4.98
C GLN A 37 -10.50 -1.73 -6.16
N ARG A 38 -9.16 -1.81 -6.09
CA ARG A 38 -8.31 -2.38 -7.14
C ARG A 38 -8.37 -3.91 -7.19
N ARG A 39 -8.74 -4.58 -6.10
CA ARG A 39 -8.93 -6.04 -6.05
C ARG A 39 -10.29 -6.44 -6.64
N LYS A 40 -10.31 -6.79 -7.93
CA LYS A 40 -11.45 -7.49 -8.54
C LYS A 40 -11.40 -8.98 -8.20
N GLY A 41 -12.44 -9.52 -7.53
CA GLY A 41 -12.66 -10.97 -7.47
C GLY A 41 -12.63 -11.67 -6.10
N GLY A 42 -13.19 -11.08 -5.04
CA GLY A 42 -13.55 -11.85 -3.83
C GLY A 42 -12.39 -12.39 -2.98
N ARG A 43 -11.16 -11.92 -3.21
CA ARG A 43 -10.03 -12.17 -2.30
C ARG A 43 -10.24 -11.44 -0.98
N GLU A 44 -9.82 -12.05 0.12
CA GLU A 44 -9.87 -11.49 1.48
C GLU A 44 -9.58 -9.99 1.53
N ALA A 45 -10.36 -9.26 2.34
CA ALA A 45 -10.14 -7.84 2.56
C ALA A 45 -8.71 -7.61 3.06
N VAL A 46 -8.04 -6.59 2.51
CA VAL A 46 -6.68 -6.24 2.94
C VAL A 46 -6.80 -5.52 4.29
N SER A 47 -6.21 -6.13 5.33
CA SER A 47 -6.10 -5.49 6.65
C SER A 47 -5.07 -4.36 6.60
N GLU A 48 -5.22 -3.38 7.50
CA GLU A 48 -4.21 -2.36 7.73
C GLU A 48 -2.85 -2.98 8.09
N ASP A 49 -2.84 -4.07 8.86
CA ASP A 49 -1.62 -4.84 9.17
C ASP A 49 -0.92 -5.39 7.93
N ASP A 50 -1.69 -5.74 6.89
CA ASP A 50 -1.12 -6.24 5.64
C ASP A 50 -0.47 -5.10 4.85
N CYS A 51 -1.06 -3.90 4.89
CA CYS A 51 -0.46 -2.70 4.33
C CYS A 51 0.85 -2.34 5.03
N LEU A 52 0.84 -2.30 6.37
CA LEU A 52 2.03 -2.00 7.17
C LEU A 52 3.15 -3.02 6.91
N ARG A 53 2.83 -4.32 6.89
CA ARG A 53 3.80 -5.38 6.58
C ARG A 53 4.34 -5.26 5.15
N ALA A 54 3.49 -4.92 4.17
CA ALA A 54 3.93 -4.73 2.80
C ALA A 54 4.85 -3.50 2.67
N ILE A 55 4.51 -2.37 3.30
CA ILE A 55 5.37 -1.16 3.31
C ILE A 55 6.71 -1.46 4.00
N SER A 56 6.70 -2.18 5.12
CA SER A 56 7.93 -2.62 5.80
C SER A 56 8.83 -3.47 4.88
N LYS A 57 8.24 -4.32 4.04
CA LYS A 57 9.01 -5.05 3.00
C LYS A 57 9.50 -4.15 1.88
N LEU A 58 8.77 -3.09 1.52
CA LEU A 58 9.22 -2.13 0.50
C LEU A 58 10.43 -1.32 0.98
N LYS A 59 10.63 -1.14 2.30
CA LYS A 59 11.83 -0.47 2.84
C LYS A 59 13.15 -1.12 2.41
N VAL A 60 13.17 -2.42 2.12
CA VAL A 60 14.39 -3.09 1.64
C VAL A 60 14.81 -2.63 0.23
N LEU A 61 13.90 -2.02 -0.52
CA LEU A 61 14.17 -1.44 -1.84
C LEU A 61 14.76 -0.02 -1.75
N GLY A 62 14.85 0.56 -0.54
CA GLY A 62 15.39 1.89 -0.26
C GLY A 62 14.40 2.79 0.49
N ASN A 63 14.81 4.03 0.78
CA ASN A 63 14.05 5.03 1.57
C ASN A 63 12.86 5.67 0.81
N GLY A 64 12.26 4.98 -0.16
CA GLY A 64 11.19 5.52 -1.00
C GLY A 64 9.78 5.41 -0.41
N PHE A 65 9.57 4.49 0.53
CA PHE A 65 8.26 4.22 1.14
C PHE A 65 8.41 4.07 2.65
N GLU A 66 7.71 4.91 3.40
CA GLU A 66 7.77 4.92 4.85
C GLU A 66 6.39 5.18 5.46
N VAL A 67 6.11 4.52 6.57
CA VAL A 67 4.94 4.80 7.41
C VAL A 67 5.36 5.84 8.44
N ILE A 68 4.65 6.95 8.47
CA ILE A 68 4.82 8.00 9.48
C ILE A 68 3.63 7.87 10.44
N ALA A 69 3.91 7.54 11.70
CA ALA A 69 2.90 7.57 12.75
C ALA A 69 2.73 9.01 13.24
N VAL A 70 1.49 9.47 13.34
CA VAL A 70 1.10 10.81 13.80
C VAL A 70 0.34 10.71 15.10
#